data_AF-A0A497G722-F1
#
_entry.id   AF-A0A497G722-F1
#
_cell.length_a   1.000
_cell.length_b   1.000
_cell.length_c   1.000
_cell.angle_alpha   90.00
_cell.angle_beta   90.00
_cell.angle_gamma   90.00
#
_symmetry.space_group_name_H-M   'P 1'
#
loop_
_entity.id
_entity.type
_entity.pdbx_description
1 polymer ?
#
loop_
_entity_poly.entity_id
_entity_poly.type
_entity_poly.pdbx_seq_one_letter_code
_entity_poly.pdbx_strand_id
1 'polypeptide(L)'
;MEALVRLRVLTTGLAGIASLEAAKALLSRLELGHYESPVEGLKSLFKRLGVEAEVEDAEELRVLVRQPCPFSLEGCEGVCPLPHISAAYLSSATGRWWGPRRVNRLFVRKSDEVCEYRLSGGRAALKP
;
A
#
# COMPACT_ATOMS: atom_id res chain seq x y z
N MET A 1 -22.28 20.43 4.90
CA MET A 1 -21.54 19.21 5.29
C MET A 1 -21.30 18.27 4.11
N GLU A 2 -22.30 17.94 3.29
CA GLU A 2 -22.13 17.06 2.12
C GLU A 2 -21.06 17.53 1.11
N ALA A 3 -20.97 18.83 0.81
CA ALA A 3 -19.96 19.36 -0.12
C ALA A 3 -18.52 19.16 0.38
N LEU A 4 -18.28 19.33 1.69
CA LEU A 4 -16.99 19.06 2.32
C LEU A 4 -16.66 17.57 2.34
N VAL A 5 -17.67 16.70 2.52
CA VAL A 5 -17.51 15.25 2.42
C VAL A 5 -17.19 14.82 0.98
N ARG A 6 -17.86 15.39 -0.03
CA ARG A 6 -17.57 15.13 -1.45
C ARG A 6 -16.18 15.61 -1.86
N LEU A 7 -15.75 16.79 -1.39
CA LEU A 7 -14.38 17.28 -1.58
C LEU A 7 -13.34 16.35 -0.92
N ARG A 8 -13.62 15.85 0.29
CA ARG A 8 -12.74 14.89 0.99
C ARG A 8 -12.67 13.53 0.28
N VAL A 9 -13.77 13.08 -0.31
CA VAL A 9 -13.81 11.87 -1.16
C VAL A 9 -13.02 12.09 -2.44
N LEU A 10 -13.14 13.26 -3.08
CA LEU A 10 -12.36 13.63 -4.26
C LEU A 10 -10.87 13.72 -3.97
N THR A 11 -10.45 14.32 -2.85
CA THR A 11 -9.04 14.42 -2.48
C THR A 11 -8.43 13.07 -2.14
N THR A 12 -9.18 12.19 -1.46
CA THR A 12 -8.72 10.83 -1.17
C THR A 12 -8.67 9.97 -2.44
N GLY A 13 -9.63 10.14 -3.35
CA GLY A 13 -9.64 9.50 -4.67
C GLY A 13 -8.46 9.94 -5.54
N LEU A 14 -8.21 11.25 -5.64
CA LEU A 14 -7.09 11.82 -6.37
C LEU A 14 -5.74 11.40 -5.80
N ALA A 15 -5.62 11.34 -4.48
CA ALA A 15 -4.39 10.88 -3.86
C ALA A 15 -4.16 9.37 -4.03
N GLY A 16 -5.24 8.57 -4.08
CA GLY A 16 -5.16 7.17 -4.48
C GLY A 16 -4.65 7.02 -5.91
N ILE A 17 -5.16 7.83 -6.85
CA ILE A 17 -4.70 7.84 -8.25
C ILE A 17 -3.24 8.30 -8.34
N ALA A 18 -2.87 9.41 -7.70
CA ALA A 18 -1.50 9.91 -7.69
C ALA A 18 -0.52 8.91 -7.08
N SER A 19 -0.91 8.24 -5.99
CA SER A 19 -0.10 7.19 -5.37
C SER A 19 0.03 5.96 -6.27
N LEU A 20 -1.02 5.60 -7.01
CA LEU A 20 -0.99 4.50 -7.97
C LEU A 20 -0.08 4.81 -9.17
N GLU A 21 -0.16 6.01 -9.74
CA GLU A 21 0.71 6.42 -10.84
C GLU A 21 2.16 6.57 -10.39
N ALA A 22 2.40 7.12 -9.19
CA ALA A 22 3.72 7.14 -8.58
C ALA A 22 4.24 5.72 -8.34
N ALA A 23 3.39 4.79 -7.90
CA ALA A 23 3.75 3.39 -7.73
C ALA A 23 4.12 2.74 -9.06
N LYS A 24 3.34 2.91 -10.13
CA LYS A 24 3.67 2.37 -11.45
C LYS A 24 5.01 2.89 -11.96
N ALA A 25 5.25 4.19 -11.84
CA ALA A 25 6.51 4.81 -12.25
C ALA A 25 7.69 4.30 -11.42
N LEU A 26 7.53 4.20 -10.09
CA LEU A 26 8.52 3.63 -9.18
C LEU A 26 8.83 2.17 -9.54
N LEU A 27 7.80 1.36 -9.80
CA LEU A 27 7.92 -0.05 -10.12
C LEU A 27 8.50 -0.32 -11.50
N SER A 28 8.32 0.57 -12.46
CA SER A 28 9.01 0.48 -13.75
C SER A 28 10.52 0.67 -13.63
N ARG A 29 10.99 1.31 -12.55
CA ARG A 29 12.41 1.56 -12.26
C ARG A 29 13.02 0.55 -11.30
N LEU A 30 12.21 0.04 -10.39
CA LEU A 30 12.58 -1.06 -9.51
C LEU A 30 12.38 -2.34 -10.31
N GLU A 31 13.46 -2.93 -10.85
CA GLU A 31 13.46 -4.20 -11.61
C GLU A 31 13.00 -5.39 -10.72
N LEU A 32 11.77 -5.35 -10.26
CA LEU A 32 11.16 -6.32 -9.37
C LEU A 32 10.42 -7.36 -10.22
N GLY A 33 10.78 -8.62 -10.02
CA GLY A 33 10.25 -9.75 -10.79
C GLY A 33 8.85 -10.19 -10.37
N HIS A 34 8.41 -11.28 -10.99
CA HIS A 34 7.20 -11.99 -10.60
C HIS A 34 7.42 -12.74 -9.28
N TYR A 35 6.37 -12.81 -8.45
CA TYR A 35 6.38 -13.54 -7.18
C TYR A 35 5.08 -14.32 -7.01
N GLU A 36 5.19 -15.61 -6.66
CA GLU A 36 4.04 -16.42 -6.25
C GLU A 36 3.59 -16.10 -4.82
N SER A 37 4.56 -15.87 -3.92
CA SER A 37 4.31 -15.47 -2.54
C SER A 37 4.20 -13.94 -2.41
N PRO A 38 3.04 -13.42 -1.97
CA PRO A 38 2.85 -11.99 -1.74
C PRO A 38 3.77 -11.44 -0.66
N VAL A 39 4.02 -12.24 0.38
CA VAL A 39 4.92 -11.89 1.49
C VAL A 39 6.34 -11.65 0.97
N GLU A 40 6.86 -12.58 0.17
CA GLU A 40 8.20 -12.45 -0.42
C GLU A 40 8.28 -11.30 -1.40
N GLY A 41 7.20 -11.06 -2.15
CA GLY A 41 7.05 -9.85 -2.95
C GLY A 41 7.26 -8.59 -2.11
N LEU A 42 6.47 -8.40 -1.04
CA LEU A 42 6.57 -7.20 -0.21
C LEU A 42 7.93 -7.05 0.47
N LYS A 43 8.51 -8.14 0.98
CA LYS A 43 9.86 -8.10 1.55
C LYS A 43 10.89 -7.62 0.53
N SER A 44 10.80 -8.08 -0.71
CA SER A 44 11.67 -7.63 -1.80
C SER A 44 11.49 -6.14 -2.09
N LEU A 45 10.24 -5.66 -2.18
CA LEU A 45 9.92 -4.24 -2.34
C LEU A 45 10.53 -3.39 -1.22
N PHE A 46 10.29 -3.74 0.04
CA PHE A 46 10.80 -2.96 1.18
C PHE A 46 12.32 -2.96 1.26
N LYS A 47 12.97 -4.09 0.96
CA LYS A 47 14.43 -4.15 0.85
C LYS A 47 14.96 -3.18 -0.21
N ARG A 48 14.28 -3.01 -1.34
CA ARG A 48 14.69 -2.04 -2.38
C ARG A 48 14.41 -0.60 -2.02
N LEU A 49 13.37 -0.36 -1.24
CA LEU A 49 13.04 0.96 -0.73
C LEU A 49 13.84 1.36 0.52
N GLY A 50 14.68 0.46 1.05
CA GLY A 50 15.41 0.69 2.30
C GLY A 50 14.49 0.81 3.53
N VAL A 51 13.34 0.14 3.49
CA VAL A 51 12.31 0.18 4.55
C VAL A 51 12.44 -1.06 5.42
N GLU A 52 12.60 -0.87 6.73
CA GLU A 52 12.50 -1.96 7.70
C GLU A 52 11.02 -2.24 7.98
N ALA A 53 10.55 -3.41 7.51
CA ALA A 53 9.17 -3.82 7.69
C ALA A 53 9.01 -5.32 7.92
N GLU A 54 8.03 -5.67 8.73
CA GLU A 54 7.56 -7.04 8.96
C GLU A 54 6.25 -7.24 8.20
N VAL A 55 6.08 -8.43 7.61
CA VAL A 55 4.90 -8.80 6.82
C VAL A 55 4.36 -10.12 7.33
N GLU A 56 3.14 -10.09 7.85
CA GLU A 56 2.43 -11.25 8.37
C GLU A 56 1.36 -11.69 7.36
N ASP A 57 1.33 -12.98 7.05
CA ASP A 57 0.31 -13.59 6.19
C ASP A 57 -0.81 -14.16 7.06
N ALA A 58 -2.02 -13.61 6.92
CA ALA A 58 -3.22 -14.08 7.57
C ALA A 58 -4.37 -14.09 6.55
N GLU A 59 -5.61 -13.85 6.95
CA GLU A 59 -6.71 -13.60 5.99
C GLU A 59 -6.45 -12.36 5.11
N GLU A 60 -5.67 -11.41 5.63
CA GLU A 60 -5.14 -10.23 4.94
C GLU A 60 -3.63 -10.16 5.20
N LEU A 61 -2.89 -9.46 4.34
CA LEU A 61 -1.49 -9.15 4.66
C LEU A 61 -1.46 -7.99 5.64
N ARG A 62 -0.81 -8.19 6.79
CA ARG A 62 -0.54 -7.15 7.77
C ARG A 62 0.91 -6.71 7.64
N VAL A 63 1.15 -5.42 7.52
CA VAL A 63 2.48 -4.83 7.35
C VAL A 63 2.78 -3.88 8.49
N LEU A 64 3.90 -4.11 9.16
CA LEU A 64 4.41 -3.30 10.26
C LEU A 64 5.71 -2.65 9.82
N VAL A 65 5.73 -1.33 9.71
CA VAL A 65 6.91 -0.56 9.29
C VAL A 65 7.51 0.11 10.51
N ARG A 66 8.79 -0.13 10.80
CA ARG A 66 9.48 0.52 11.93
C ARG A 66 9.61 2.02 11.70
N GLN A 67 9.44 2.79 12.78
CA GLN A 67 9.66 4.23 12.77
C GLN A 67 11.17 4.55 12.64
N PRO A 68 11.54 5.64 11.94
CA PRO A 68 10.66 6.57 11.23
C PRO A 68 10.16 5.97 9.91
N CYS A 69 8.84 6.00 9.68
CA CYS A 69 8.27 5.47 8.45
C CYS A 69 8.65 6.37 7.27
N PRO A 70 9.34 5.87 6.23
CA PRO A 70 9.96 6.67 5.17
C PRO A 70 8.97 7.40 4.24
N PHE A 71 7.67 7.24 4.49
CA PHE A 71 6.60 7.94 3.78
C PHE A 71 5.61 8.62 4.73
N SER A 72 5.93 8.73 6.02
CA SER A 72 5.08 9.38 7.02
C SER A 72 5.08 10.91 6.84
N LEU A 73 4.27 11.37 5.91
CA LEU A 73 3.92 12.79 5.77
C LEU A 73 2.86 13.20 6.83
N GLU A 74 2.71 14.51 7.03
CA GLU A 74 1.60 15.05 7.81
C GLU A 74 0.26 14.56 7.23
N GLY A 75 -0.61 13.97 8.06
CA GLY A 75 -1.87 13.38 7.59
C GLY A 75 -1.78 12.01 6.89
N CYS A 76 -0.63 11.30 6.94
CA CYS A 76 -0.47 9.99 6.29
C CYS A 76 -1.55 8.96 6.66
N GLU A 77 -2.11 9.02 7.87
CA GLU A 77 -3.15 8.08 8.30
C GLU A 77 -4.34 8.01 7.34
N GLY A 78 -4.67 9.12 6.68
CA GLY A 78 -5.72 9.18 5.67
C GLY A 78 -5.27 8.96 4.23
N VAL A 79 -3.98 9.22 3.92
CA VAL A 79 -3.46 9.32 2.54
C VAL A 79 -1.99 8.89 2.46
N CYS A 80 -1.64 7.73 2.99
CA CYS A 80 -0.25 7.27 2.97
C CYS A 80 0.11 6.61 1.63
N PRO A 81 1.18 7.03 0.94
CA PRO A 81 1.56 6.42 -0.34
C PRO A 81 1.94 4.95 -0.23
N LEU A 82 2.58 4.55 0.88
CA LEU A 82 3.17 3.23 1.04
C LEU A 82 2.16 2.06 0.88
N PRO A 83 0.98 2.05 1.55
CA PRO A 83 -0.06 1.06 1.28
C PRO A 83 -0.47 0.94 -0.19
N HIS A 84 -0.55 2.07 -0.91
CA HIS A 84 -0.93 2.09 -2.31
C HIS A 84 0.19 1.56 -3.22
N ILE A 85 1.44 1.92 -2.93
CA ILE A 85 2.62 1.38 -3.63
C ILE A 85 2.70 -0.14 -3.47
N SER A 86 2.56 -0.63 -2.24
CA SER A 86 2.56 -2.05 -1.92
C SER A 86 1.46 -2.81 -2.65
N ALA A 87 0.22 -2.27 -2.67
CA ALA A 87 -0.90 -2.89 -3.37
C ALA A 87 -0.71 -2.93 -4.90
N ALA A 88 -0.26 -1.83 -5.49
CA ALA A 88 0.01 -1.75 -6.93
C ALA A 88 1.11 -2.73 -7.34
N TYR A 89 2.17 -2.79 -6.53
CA TYR A 89 3.26 -3.73 -6.74
C TYR A 89 2.79 -5.18 -6.68
N LEU A 90 2.12 -5.58 -5.60
CA LEU A 90 1.63 -6.93 -5.47
C LEU A 90 0.69 -7.31 -6.61
N SER A 91 -0.14 -6.37 -7.06
CA SER A 91 -1.04 -6.63 -8.20
C SER A 91 -0.27 -7.00 -9.46
N SER A 92 0.82 -6.28 -9.74
CA SER A 92 1.72 -6.60 -10.86
C SER A 92 2.51 -7.88 -10.62
N ALA A 93 3.09 -8.04 -9.43
CA ALA A 93 4.00 -9.12 -9.10
C ALA A 93 3.31 -10.48 -9.01
N THR A 94 2.04 -10.53 -8.60
CA THR A 94 1.30 -11.78 -8.35
C THR A 94 0.21 -12.05 -9.39
N GLY A 95 -0.12 -11.10 -10.27
CA GLY A 95 -1.18 -11.24 -11.27
C GLY A 95 -2.61 -11.30 -10.70
N ARG A 96 -2.80 -11.02 -9.41
CA ARG A 96 -4.12 -10.91 -8.76
C ARG A 96 -4.35 -9.51 -8.24
N TRP A 97 -5.61 -9.10 -8.10
CA TRP A 97 -5.89 -7.76 -7.56
C TRP A 97 -5.49 -7.65 -6.09
N TRP A 98 -4.89 -6.53 -5.71
CA TRP A 98 -4.61 -6.15 -4.32
C TRP A 98 -5.03 -4.72 -4.06
N GLY A 99 -5.53 -4.45 -2.85
CA GLY A 99 -5.91 -3.12 -2.42
C GLY A 99 -5.59 -2.85 -0.96
N PRO A 100 -5.31 -1.59 -0.59
CA PRO A 100 -5.15 -1.22 0.81
C PRO A 100 -6.49 -1.24 1.53
N ARG A 101 -6.50 -1.78 2.74
CA ARG A 101 -7.70 -1.88 3.59
C ARG A 101 -7.79 -0.67 4.51
N ARG A 102 -9.00 -0.12 4.66
CA ARG A 102 -9.28 0.93 5.65
C ARG A 102 -9.72 0.33 6.97
N VAL A 103 -9.16 0.81 8.07
CA VAL A 103 -9.61 0.56 9.44
C VAL A 103 -10.08 1.88 10.02
N ASN A 104 -11.34 1.99 10.44
CA ASN A 104 -11.92 3.23 10.99
C ASN A 104 -11.69 4.48 10.12
N ARG A 105 -11.74 4.33 8.78
CA ARG A 105 -11.49 5.36 7.75
C ARG A 105 -10.02 5.74 7.52
N LEU A 106 -9.07 5.12 8.22
CA LEU A 106 -7.63 5.32 8.05
C LEU A 106 -7.02 4.16 7.26
N PHE A 107 -5.99 4.44 6.46
CA PHE A 107 -5.18 3.43 5.77
C PHE A 107 -3.96 3.00 6.59
N VAL A 108 -3.50 3.86 7.50
CA VAL A 108 -2.36 3.57 8.38
C VAL A 108 -2.75 3.89 9.81
N ARG A 109 -2.43 2.96 10.71
CA ARG A 109 -2.45 3.19 12.15
C ARG A 109 -1.02 3.47 12.59
N LYS A 110 -0.78 4.63 13.22
CA LYS A 110 0.54 4.98 13.76
C LYS A 110 0.60 4.70 15.26
N SER A 111 1.74 4.19 15.71
CA SER A 111 2.20 4.21 17.10
C SER A 111 3.60 4.82 17.17
N ASP A 112 4.11 4.97 18.39
CA ASP A 112 5.44 5.54 18.64
C ASP A 112 6.57 4.72 18.00
N GLU A 113 6.37 3.41 17.83
CA GLU A 113 7.40 2.48 17.33
C GLU A 113 7.14 1.99 15.91
N VAL A 114 5.87 1.90 15.47
CA VAL A 114 5.51 1.29 14.19
C VAL A 114 4.37 2.01 13.46
N CYS A 115 4.37 1.92 12.13
CA CYS A 115 3.24 2.21 11.28
C CYS A 115 2.65 0.91 10.75
N GLU A 116 1.39 0.64 11.08
CA GLU A 116 0.66 -0.55 10.63
C GLU A 116 -0.29 -0.21 9.48
N TYR A 117 -0.31 -1.06 8.45
CA TYR A 117 -1.38 -1.07 7.45
C TYR A 117 -1.69 -2.49 6.97
N ARG A 118 -2.81 -2.64 6.25
CA ARG A 118 -3.30 -3.92 5.77
C ARG A 118 -3.59 -3.91 4.28
N LEU A 119 -3.34 -5.03 3.62
CA LEU A 119 -3.65 -5.26 2.21
C LEU A 119 -4.56 -6.48 2.07
N SER A 120 -5.63 -6.33 1.30
CA SER A 120 -6.56 -7.42 0.98
C SER A 120 -6.34 -7.86 -0.47
N GLY A 121 -6.25 -9.17 -0.70
CA GLY A 121 -6.16 -9.77 -2.02
C GLY A 121 -7.55 -10.11 -2.57
N GLY A 122 -7.78 -9.86 -3.85
CA GLY A 122 -8.94 -10.32 -4.61
C GLY A 122 -8.63 -11.59 -5.40
N ARG A 123 -9.67 -12.19 -6.00
CA ARG A 123 -9.48 -13.26 -6.99
C ARG A 123 -8.62 -12.76 -8.14
N ALA A 124 -7.89 -13.66 -8.79
CA ALA A 124 -7.10 -13.35 -9.98
C ALA A 124 -7.94 -12.53 -10.97
N ALA A 125 -7.38 -11.44 -11.48
CA ALA A 125 -8.05 -10.71 -12.54
C ALA A 125 -8.19 -11.68 -13.73
N LEU A 126 -9.42 -11.89 -14.21
CA LEU A 126 -9.62 -12.60 -15.48
C LEU A 126 -8.79 -11.85 -16.53
N LYS A 127 -7.83 -12.54 -17.15
CA LYS A 127 -7.12 -11.99 -18.31
C LYS A 127 -8.16 -11.64 -19.37
N PRO A 128 -8.07 -10.44 -19.99
CA PRO A 128 -8.91 -10.10 -21.13
C PRO A 128 -8.72 -11.07 -22.30
#